data_AF-A0A7S0RES4-F1
#
_entry.id   AF-A0A7S0RES4-F1
#
_cell.length_a   1.000
_cell.length_b   1.000
_cell.length_c   1.000
_cell.angle_alpha   90.00
_cell.angle_beta   90.00
_cell.angle_gamma   90.00
#
_symmetry.space_group_name_H-M   'P 1'
#
loop_
_entity.id
_entity.type
_entity.pdbx_description
1 polymer ?
#
loop_
_entity_poly.entity_id
_entity_poly.type
_entity_poly.pdbx_seq_one_letter_code
_entity_poly.pdbx_strand_id
1 'polypeptide(L)'
;IDKLGGGGGHQGDSSAALLEVLDPEQNHSFVDHYIHVPFDLSQVVFLATANDTRSIPPPLLDRMELIHLSAYTFEEKRHIALRHLAPRQLAEHGLDARHLEFGGEAVDDIVSGYTREAGVRQLERQLAAVCRH
;
A
#
# COMPACT_ATOMS: atom_id res chain seq x y z
N ILE A 1 -5.01 -7.20 -5.07
CA ILE A 1 -5.64 -8.47 -5.55
C ILE A 1 -7.17 -8.41 -5.58
N ASP A 2 -7.76 -7.47 -4.85
CA ASP A 2 -9.20 -7.18 -4.73
C ASP A 2 -9.91 -6.67 -6.00
N LYS A 3 -9.18 -6.47 -7.12
CA LYS A 3 -9.70 -5.94 -8.39
C LYS A 3 -9.62 -6.93 -9.56
N LEU A 4 -9.23 -8.18 -9.31
CA LEU A 4 -9.02 -9.19 -10.35
C LEU A 4 -10.32 -9.61 -11.06
N GLY A 5 -11.50 -9.44 -10.43
CA GLY A 5 -12.80 -9.86 -10.99
C GLY A 5 -13.69 -8.75 -11.58
N GLY A 6 -13.25 -7.49 -11.60
CA GLY A 6 -14.15 -6.34 -11.81
C GLY A 6 -14.23 -5.75 -13.22
N GLY A 7 -13.41 -6.20 -14.17
CA GLY A 7 -13.40 -5.68 -15.54
C GLY A 7 -13.38 -6.82 -16.54
N GLY A 8 -14.31 -6.81 -17.50
CA GLY A 8 -14.40 -7.77 -18.61
C GLY A 8 -13.22 -7.73 -19.61
N GLY A 9 -11.99 -7.75 -19.09
CA GLY A 9 -10.77 -7.92 -19.85
C GLY A 9 -10.54 -9.40 -20.09
N HIS A 10 -10.54 -9.78 -21.36
CA HIS A 10 -10.33 -11.13 -21.87
C HIS A 10 -8.86 -11.57 -21.69
N GLN A 11 -8.44 -11.85 -20.45
CA GLN A 11 -7.18 -12.55 -20.18
C GLN A 11 -7.51 -13.73 -19.28
N GLY A 12 -7.08 -14.92 -19.71
CA GLY A 12 -7.40 -16.21 -19.09
C GLY A 12 -7.14 -16.23 -17.59
N ASP A 13 -7.72 -17.23 -16.92
CA ASP A 13 -7.81 -17.45 -15.48
C ASP A 13 -6.56 -17.01 -14.67
N SER A 14 -6.36 -15.71 -14.50
CA SER A 14 -5.21 -15.14 -13.80
C SER A 14 -5.24 -15.51 -12.32
N SER A 15 -6.42 -15.83 -11.81
CA SER A 15 -6.61 -16.46 -10.51
C SER A 15 -5.96 -17.84 -10.45
N ALA A 16 -6.11 -18.70 -11.48
CA ALA A 16 -5.45 -20.00 -11.51
C ALA A 16 -3.92 -19.88 -11.53
N ALA A 17 -3.36 -18.95 -12.32
CA ALA A 17 -1.92 -18.71 -12.32
C ALA A 17 -1.41 -18.24 -10.94
N LEU A 18 -2.16 -17.37 -10.26
CA LEU A 18 -1.84 -16.94 -8.90
C LEU A 18 -1.98 -18.08 -7.89
N LEU A 19 -2.94 -18.98 -8.07
CA LEU A 19 -3.10 -20.15 -7.21
C LEU A 19 -1.89 -21.09 -7.33
N GLU A 20 -1.40 -21.33 -8.54
CA GLU A 20 -0.20 -22.15 -8.77
C GLU A 20 1.04 -21.56 -8.10
N VAL A 21 1.22 -20.24 -8.19
CA VAL A 21 2.36 -19.53 -7.60
C VAL A 21 2.29 -19.48 -6.06
N LEU A 22 1.09 -19.36 -5.50
CA LEU A 22 0.89 -19.22 -4.06
C LEU A 22 0.76 -20.56 -3.33
N ASP A 23 0.61 -21.67 -4.06
CA ASP A 23 0.53 -23.00 -3.49
C ASP A 23 1.94 -23.53 -3.14
N PRO A 24 2.28 -23.73 -1.85
CA PRO A 24 3.59 -24.24 -1.45
C PRO A 24 3.92 -25.62 -2.03
N GLU A 25 2.90 -26.40 -2.43
CA GLU A 25 3.11 -27.70 -3.04
C GLU A 25 3.51 -27.60 -4.52
N GLN A 26 3.20 -26.49 -5.20
CA GLN A 26 3.40 -26.33 -6.65
C GLN A 26 4.47 -25.27 -7.00
N ASN A 27 4.69 -24.29 -6.12
CA ASN A 27 5.54 -23.13 -6.40
C ASN A 27 7.03 -23.45 -6.65
N HIS A 28 7.51 -24.65 -6.28
CA HIS A 28 8.90 -25.08 -6.50
C HIS A 28 9.22 -25.43 -7.97
N SER A 29 8.20 -25.58 -8.82
CA SER A 29 8.36 -25.93 -10.23
C SER A 29 7.41 -25.15 -11.14
N PHE A 30 7.12 -23.89 -10.78
CA PHE A 30 6.23 -23.02 -11.55
C PHE A 30 6.70 -22.85 -12.99
N VAL A 31 5.82 -23.05 -13.97
CA VAL A 31 6.14 -22.92 -15.40
C VAL A 31 5.43 -21.72 -16.00
N ASP A 32 6.20 -20.71 -16.37
CA ASP A 32 5.68 -19.58 -17.15
C ASP A 32 5.41 -19.98 -18.61
N HIS A 33 4.33 -19.45 -19.19
CA HIS A 33 3.86 -19.78 -20.54
C HIS A 33 4.73 -19.19 -21.66
N TYR A 34 5.60 -18.23 -21.38
CA TYR A 34 6.52 -17.66 -22.36
C TYR A 34 7.85 -18.42 -22.38
N ILE A 35 8.39 -18.73 -21.20
CA ILE A 35 9.74 -19.31 -21.08
C ILE A 35 9.71 -20.85 -21.07
N HIS A 36 8.60 -21.48 -20.65
CA HIS A 36 8.44 -22.95 -20.57
C HIS A 36 9.55 -23.69 -19.81
N VAL A 37 10.23 -23.00 -18.89
CA VAL A 37 11.24 -23.57 -17.99
C VAL A 37 10.69 -23.50 -16.56
N PRO A 38 10.84 -24.56 -15.75
CA PRO A 38 10.40 -24.53 -14.36
C PRO A 38 11.28 -23.60 -13.52
N PHE A 39 10.63 -22.78 -12.68
CA PHE A 39 11.27 -21.90 -11.71
C PHE A 39 10.89 -22.31 -10.29
N ASP A 40 11.85 -22.23 -9.38
CA ASP A 40 11.61 -22.43 -7.95
C ASP A 40 11.28 -21.09 -7.27
N LEU A 41 10.02 -20.95 -6.84
CA LEU A 41 9.50 -19.81 -6.09
C LEU A 41 9.31 -20.11 -4.60
N SER A 42 9.76 -21.27 -4.10
CA SER A 42 9.56 -21.69 -2.71
C SER A 42 10.20 -20.76 -1.68
N GLN A 43 11.26 -20.03 -2.07
CA GLN A 43 11.96 -19.05 -1.23
C GLN A 43 11.47 -17.61 -1.41
N VAL A 44 10.40 -17.40 -2.18
CA VAL A 44 9.85 -16.06 -2.45
C VAL A 44 8.75 -15.75 -1.44
N VAL A 45 8.83 -14.56 -0.82
CA VAL A 45 7.77 -14.04 0.04
C VAL A 45 6.80 -13.22 -0.79
N PHE A 46 5.53 -13.65 -0.81
CA PHE A 46 4.47 -12.94 -1.51
C PHE A 46 3.75 -11.98 -0.57
N LEU A 47 3.70 -10.69 -0.94
CA LEU A 47 2.98 -9.65 -0.23
C LEU A 47 1.86 -9.11 -1.12
N ALA A 48 0.61 -9.33 -0.72
CA ALA A 48 -0.56 -8.84 -1.42
C ALA A 48 -1.26 -7.74 -0.61
N THR A 49 -1.81 -6.75 -1.31
CA THR A 49 -2.65 -5.71 -0.71
C THR A 49 -4.07 -5.78 -1.26
N ALA A 50 -5.04 -5.49 -0.40
CA ALA A 50 -6.46 -5.45 -0.71
C ALA A 50 -7.15 -4.40 0.18
N ASN A 51 -8.09 -3.65 -0.38
CA ASN A 51 -8.91 -2.71 0.38
C ASN A 51 -10.18 -3.39 0.92
N ASP A 52 -10.70 -4.36 0.18
CA ASP A 52 -11.85 -5.19 0.57
C ASP A 52 -11.45 -6.66 0.44
N THR A 53 -11.52 -7.40 1.55
CA THR A 53 -11.22 -8.83 1.55
C THR A 53 -12.32 -9.64 0.87
N ARG A 54 -13.55 -9.13 0.80
CA ARG A 54 -14.71 -9.84 0.22
C ARG A 54 -14.65 -9.96 -1.29
N SER A 55 -13.84 -9.13 -1.96
CA SER A 55 -13.65 -9.22 -3.41
C SER A 55 -12.47 -10.12 -3.80
N ILE A 56 -11.76 -10.70 -2.83
CA ILE A 56 -10.71 -11.69 -3.07
C ILE A 56 -11.37 -13.06 -3.27
N PRO A 57 -11.04 -13.80 -4.34
CA PRO A 57 -11.50 -15.18 -4.51
C PRO A 57 -11.16 -16.05 -3.29
N PRO A 58 -12.11 -16.83 -2.72
CA PRO A 58 -11.87 -17.67 -1.55
C PRO A 58 -10.66 -18.61 -1.67
N PRO A 59 -10.39 -19.26 -2.83
CA PRO A 59 -9.22 -20.15 -2.96
C PRO A 59 -7.86 -19.45 -2.77
N LEU A 60 -7.78 -18.15 -3.06
CA LEU A 60 -6.59 -17.34 -2.83
C LEU A 60 -6.51 -16.92 -1.36
N LEU A 61 -7.66 -16.61 -0.75
CA LEU A 61 -7.74 -16.21 0.66
C LEU A 61 -7.26 -17.33 1.60
N ASP A 62 -7.65 -18.57 1.32
CA ASP A 62 -7.28 -19.75 2.11
C ASP A 62 -5.76 -20.04 2.10
N ARG A 63 -5.03 -19.50 1.11
CA ARG A 63 -3.58 -19.65 0.94
C ARG A 63 -2.79 -18.43 1.44
N MET A 64 -3.45 -17.46 2.08
CA MET A 64 -2.83 -16.22 2.55
C MET A 64 -3.04 -16.04 4.05
N GLU A 65 -2.03 -15.48 4.71
CA GLU A 65 -2.20 -14.93 6.06
C GLU A 65 -2.76 -13.50 5.96
N LEU A 66 -3.91 -13.26 6.60
CA LEU A 66 -4.55 -11.95 6.60
C LEU A 66 -4.05 -11.07 7.74
N ILE A 67 -3.40 -9.97 7.38
CA ILE A 67 -2.98 -8.93 8.32
C ILE A 67 -3.88 -7.71 8.13
N HIS A 68 -4.71 -7.41 9.13
CA HIS A 68 -5.59 -6.25 9.11
C HIS A 68 -4.86 -4.99 9.58
N LEU A 69 -4.80 -3.97 8.72
CA LEU A 69 -4.28 -2.66 9.07
C LEU A 69 -5.43 -1.73 9.44
N SER A 70 -5.47 -1.29 10.70
CA SER A 70 -6.47 -0.34 11.19
C SER A 70 -6.20 1.08 10.71
N ALA A 71 -7.23 1.92 10.78
CA ALA A 71 -7.08 3.36 10.56
C ALA A 71 -6.16 3.97 11.63
N TYR A 72 -5.44 5.03 11.26
CA TYR A 72 -4.61 5.77 12.20
C TYR A 72 -5.46 6.70 13.08
N THR A 73 -5.15 6.69 14.37
CA THR A 73 -5.59 7.69 15.33
C THR A 73 -5.00 9.06 15.03
N PHE A 74 -5.58 10.10 15.63
CA PHE A 74 -5.07 11.46 15.51
C PHE A 74 -3.59 11.55 15.92
N GLU A 75 -3.23 10.97 17.07
CA GLU A 75 -1.87 10.98 17.60
C GLU A 75 -0.88 10.25 16.70
N GLU A 76 -1.27 9.10 16.14
CA GLU A 76 -0.45 8.38 15.16
C GLU A 76 -0.23 9.20 13.90
N LYS A 77 -1.28 9.83 13.36
CA LYS A 77 -1.14 10.70 12.18
C LYS A 77 -0.22 11.88 12.43
N ARG A 78 -0.34 12.53 13.60
CA ARG A 78 0.54 13.60 14.04
C ARG A 78 2.00 13.12 14.09
N HIS A 79 2.25 11.95 14.69
CA HIS A 79 3.60 11.39 14.78
C HIS A 79 4.16 11.03 13.39
N ILE A 80 3.34 10.42 12.53
CA ILE A 80 3.71 10.08 11.15
C ILE A 80 4.03 11.34 10.34
N ALA A 81 3.21 12.39 10.49
CA ALA A 81 3.42 13.66 9.81
C ALA A 81 4.76 14.29 10.19
N LEU A 82 5.03 14.47 11.49
CA LEU A 82 6.25 15.12 11.97
C LEU A 82 7.52 14.30 11.70
N ARG A 83 7.44 12.97 11.86
CA ARG A 83 8.62 12.10 11.76
C ARG A 83 8.96 11.70 10.33
N HIS A 84 7.96 11.60 9.45
CA HIS A 84 8.15 11.01 8.12
C HIS A 84 7.66 11.94 7.00
N LEU A 85 6.43 12.43 7.05
CA LEU A 85 5.85 13.13 5.90
C LEU A 85 6.41 14.54 5.72
N ALA A 86 6.45 15.36 6.77
CA ALA A 86 6.94 16.73 6.70
C ALA A 86 8.43 16.79 6.27
N PRO A 87 9.36 16.00 6.87
CA PRO A 87 10.75 15.99 6.40
C PRO A 87 10.88 15.53 4.95
N ARG A 88 10.08 14.53 4.53
CA ARG A 88 10.06 14.07 3.14
C ARG A 88 9.59 15.17 2.19
N GLN A 89 8.49 15.84 2.52
CA GLN A 89 7.92 16.90 1.69
C GLN A 89 8.86 18.11 1.59
N LEU A 90 9.52 18.50 2.68
CA LEU A 90 10.56 19.54 2.65
C LEU A 90 11.70 19.17 1.70
N ALA A 91 12.23 17.94 1.81
CA ALA A 91 13.32 17.47 0.96
C ALA A 91 12.92 17.40 -0.53
N GLU A 92 11.71 16.90 -0.84
CA GLU A 92 11.19 16.83 -2.21
C GLU A 92 11.01 18.22 -2.85
N HIS A 93 10.75 19.25 -2.04
CA HIS A 93 10.60 20.64 -2.50
C HIS A 93 11.89 21.46 -2.35
N GLY A 94 13.01 20.85 -1.94
CA GLY A 94 14.30 21.53 -1.78
C GLY A 94 14.35 22.54 -0.62
N LEU A 95 13.45 22.41 0.35
CA LEU A 95 13.39 23.25 1.54
C LEU A 95 14.21 22.65 2.67
N ASP A 96 14.80 23.52 3.48
CA ASP A 96 15.44 23.15 4.74
C ASP A 96 14.73 23.83 5.93
N ALA A 97 15.14 23.50 7.16
CA ALA A 97 14.53 24.04 8.38
C ALA A 97 14.62 25.57 8.51
N ARG A 98 15.44 26.26 7.71
CA ARG A 98 15.51 27.73 7.68
C ARG A 98 14.42 28.35 6.82
N HIS A 99 13.86 27.57 5.89
CA HIS A 99 12.79 28.02 5.01
C HIS A 99 11.42 27.74 5.62
N LEU A 100 11.22 26.54 6.17
CA LEU A 100 9.93 26.11 6.72
C LEU A 100 10.13 25.06 7.81
N GLU A 101 9.48 25.28 8.94
CA GLU A 101 9.40 24.32 10.04
C GLU A 101 7.93 24.01 10.36
N PHE A 102 7.57 22.72 10.33
CA PHE A 102 6.24 22.27 10.71
C PHE A 102 6.14 22.14 12.23
N GLY A 103 5.57 23.16 12.88
CA GLY A 103 5.23 23.12 14.30
C GLY A 103 4.17 22.07 14.60
N GLY A 104 4.22 21.47 15.79
CA GLY A 104 3.27 20.44 16.21
C GLY A 104 1.81 20.89 16.15
N GLU A 105 1.53 22.13 16.60
CA GLU A 105 0.18 22.72 16.57
C GLU A 105 -0.35 22.91 15.14
N ALA A 106 0.51 23.38 14.21
CA ALA A 106 0.13 23.51 12.81
C ALA A 106 -0.21 22.15 12.18
N VAL A 107 0.54 21.09 12.53
CA VAL A 107 0.21 19.72 12.09
C VAL A 107 -1.09 19.24 12.71
N ASP A 108 -1.34 19.55 13.98
CA ASP A 108 -2.58 19.21 14.69
C ASP A 108 -3.81 19.83 14.01
N ASP A 109 -3.70 21.10 13.60
CA ASP A 109 -4.72 21.82 12.83
C ASP A 109 -4.94 21.20 11.44
N ILE A 110 -3.87 20.80 10.74
CA ILE A 110 -3.99 20.14 9.43
C ILE A 110 -4.70 18.79 9.58
N VAL A 111 -4.30 17.97 10.55
CA VAL A 111 -4.89 16.65 10.77
C VAL A 111 -6.37 16.78 11.14
N SER A 112 -6.74 17.68 12.04
CA SER A 112 -8.13 17.83 12.53
C SER A 112 -9.04 18.61 11.56
N GLY A 113 -8.53 19.67 10.95
CA GLY A 113 -9.32 20.62 10.16
C GLY A 113 -9.36 20.32 8.65
N TYR A 114 -8.34 19.66 8.11
CA TYR A 114 -8.15 19.55 6.66
C TYR A 114 -8.02 18.11 6.13
N THR A 115 -8.12 17.10 7.02
CA THR A 115 -8.08 15.69 6.62
C THR A 115 -9.28 14.92 7.14
N ARG A 116 -9.89 14.09 6.29
CA ARG A 116 -10.95 13.14 6.67
C ARG A 116 -10.78 11.82 5.92
N GLU A 117 -9.81 11.05 6.37
CA GLU A 117 -9.44 9.75 5.81
C GLU A 117 -8.98 8.80 6.91
N ALA A 118 -8.90 7.50 6.63
CA ALA A 118 -8.30 6.52 7.54
C ALA A 118 -6.76 6.54 7.50
N GLY A 119 -6.18 6.85 6.33
CA GLY A 119 -4.75 6.92 6.08
C GLY A 119 -4.16 8.32 6.27
N VAL A 120 -3.07 8.59 5.54
CA VAL A 120 -2.33 9.87 5.57
C VAL A 120 -2.08 10.45 4.18
N ARG A 121 -2.81 10.02 3.14
CA ARG A 121 -2.59 10.49 1.77
C ARG A 121 -3.02 11.95 1.60
N GLN A 122 -4.20 12.30 2.10
CA GLN A 122 -4.68 13.67 2.13
C GLN A 122 -3.83 14.52 3.06
N LEU A 123 -3.41 13.98 4.21
CA LEU A 123 -2.48 14.66 5.12
C LEU A 123 -1.17 15.06 4.40
N GLU A 124 -0.55 14.11 3.71
CA GLU A 124 0.64 14.37 2.90
C GLU A 124 0.39 15.44 1.84
N ARG A 125 -0.76 15.39 1.14
CA ARG A 125 -1.11 16.40 0.13
C ARG A 125 -1.25 17.80 0.73
N GLN A 126 -1.78 17.93 1.94
CA GLN A 126 -1.89 19.22 2.64
C GLN A 126 -0.50 19.74 3.02
N LEU A 127 0.37 18.89 3.58
CA LEU A 127 1.75 19.28 3.90
C LEU A 127 2.53 19.71 2.64
N ALA A 128 2.37 18.97 1.54
CA ALA A 128 2.96 19.32 0.25
C ALA A 128 2.43 20.66 -0.29
N ALA A 129 1.14 20.97 -0.07
CA ALA A 129 0.56 22.25 -0.46
C ALA A 129 1.19 23.41 0.31
N VAL A 130 1.42 23.25 1.61
CA VAL A 130 2.14 24.24 2.41
C VAL A 130 3.57 24.44 1.90
N CYS A 131 4.28 23.38 1.52
CA CYS A 131 5.65 23.50 0.99
C CYS A 131 5.75 24.23 -0.36
N ARG A 132 4.67 24.36 -1.12
CA ARG A 132 4.67 25.03 -2.44
C ARG A 132 4.37 26.52 -2.38
N HIS A 133 3.87 27.03 -1.25
CA HIS A 133 3.44 28.41 -1.07
C HIS A 133 4.41 29.17 -0.19
#